data_AF-A0A9C8C4T8-F1
#
_entry.id   AF-A0A9C8C4T8-F1
#
_cell.length_a   1.000
_cell.length_b   1.000
_cell.length_c   1.000
_cell.angle_alpha   90.00
_cell.angle_beta   90.00
_cell.angle_gamma   90.00
#
_symmetry.space_group_name_H-M   'P 1'
#
loop_
_entity.id
_entity.type
_entity.pdbx_description
1 polymer ?
#
loop_
_entity_poly.entity_id
_entity_poly.type
_entity_poly.pdbx_seq_one_letter_code
_entity_poly.pdbx_strand_id
1 'polypeptide(L)'
;MLVIIRAFIMAGKEVHFDKTYEWALEIGFTEEEAKQIAHANWQIDIIQSDERYERARHLNVNWLGWLFCRGEPSQMRHAEKHLKEAIKKKSLAELGEGLHSVQDLISHGKWPFFGYHWLGPWWGLRKYNPDKDFSVEKMKMMESKTKDYLRRYLEGARE
;
A
#
# COMPACT_ATOMS: atom_id res chain seq x y z
N MET A 1 -20.43 -12.26 -9.69
CA MET A 1 -19.74 -11.03 -9.24
C MET A 1 -19.02 -11.18 -7.89
N LEU A 2 -19.52 -11.98 -6.94
CA LEU A 2 -18.87 -12.21 -5.62
C LEU A 2 -17.50 -12.93 -5.64
N VAL A 3 -17.17 -13.69 -6.69
CA VAL A 3 -15.94 -14.51 -6.76
C VAL A 3 -14.69 -13.67 -7.05
N ILE A 4 -14.82 -12.57 -7.81
CA ILE A 4 -13.69 -11.72 -8.22
C ILE A 4 -13.20 -10.85 -7.04
N ILE A 5 -14.13 -10.38 -6.20
CA ILE A 5 -13.80 -9.60 -4.99
C ILE A 5 -13.00 -10.46 -3.98
N ARG A 6 -13.35 -11.74 -3.82
CA ARG A 6 -12.61 -12.66 -2.94
C ARG A 6 -11.18 -12.94 -3.42
N ALA A 7 -10.92 -13.00 -4.73
CA ALA A 7 -9.59 -13.27 -5.25
C ALA A 7 -8.62 -12.09 -5.02
N PHE A 8 -9.09 -10.84 -5.20
CA PHE A 8 -8.30 -9.64 -4.91
C PHE A 8 -7.96 -9.51 -3.41
N ILE A 9 -8.92 -9.79 -2.52
CA ILE A 9 -8.71 -9.78 -1.05
C ILE A 9 -7.69 -10.84 -0.61
N MET A 10 -7.63 -11.98 -1.30
CA MET A 10 -6.70 -13.07 -0.96
C MET A 10 -5.26 -12.84 -1.44
N ALA A 11 -5.04 -12.00 -2.47
CA ALA A 11 -3.69 -11.61 -2.92
C ALA A 11 -3.12 -10.43 -2.12
N GLY A 12 -3.95 -9.43 -1.79
CA GLY A 12 -3.58 -8.36 -0.85
C GLY A 12 -3.22 -8.90 0.54
N LYS A 13 -3.86 -10.02 0.92
CA LYS A 13 -3.61 -10.71 2.19
C LYS A 13 -2.17 -11.08 2.44
N GLU A 14 -1.62 -11.79 1.47
CA GLU A 14 -0.33 -12.41 1.58
C GLU A 14 0.74 -11.34 1.81
N VAL A 15 0.64 -10.21 1.11
CA VAL A 15 1.62 -9.13 1.23
C VAL A 15 1.32 -8.22 2.43
N HIS A 16 0.11 -7.65 2.50
CA HIS A 16 -0.18 -6.56 3.42
C HIS A 16 -0.33 -7.02 4.88
N PHE A 17 -0.62 -8.32 5.10
CA PHE A 17 -0.64 -8.90 6.44
C PHE A 17 0.47 -9.93 6.64
N ASP A 18 0.47 -11.05 5.92
CA ASP A 18 1.32 -12.19 6.27
C ASP A 18 2.82 -11.83 6.14
N LYS A 19 3.24 -11.26 5.00
CA LYS A 19 4.62 -10.82 4.78
C LYS A 19 5.01 -9.62 5.62
N THR A 20 4.11 -8.64 5.80
CA THR A 20 4.38 -7.51 6.70
C THR A 20 4.61 -7.97 8.15
N TYR A 21 3.85 -8.95 8.63
CA TYR A 21 4.05 -9.56 9.95
C TYR A 21 5.42 -10.24 10.04
N GLU A 22 5.75 -11.11 9.08
CA GLU A 22 7.05 -11.81 9.04
C GLU A 22 8.22 -10.81 9.03
N TRP A 23 8.17 -9.79 8.17
CA TRP A 23 9.24 -8.80 8.07
C TRP A 23 9.34 -7.92 9.31
N ALA A 24 8.22 -7.58 9.98
CA ALA A 24 8.25 -6.85 11.23
C ALA A 24 8.95 -7.65 12.35
N LEU A 25 8.67 -8.95 12.45
CA LEU A 25 9.38 -9.83 13.39
C LEU A 25 10.88 -9.87 13.10
N GLU A 26 11.27 -10.02 11.83
CA GLU A 26 12.68 -10.07 11.44
C GLU A 26 13.45 -8.78 11.72
N ILE A 27 12.76 -7.63 11.72
CA ILE A 27 13.34 -6.33 12.09
C ILE A 27 13.48 -6.18 13.62
N GLY A 28 12.79 -7.00 14.40
CA GLY A 28 12.91 -7.03 15.86
C GLY A 28 11.74 -6.37 16.60
N PHE A 29 10.59 -6.19 15.94
CA PHE A 29 9.34 -5.90 16.65
C PHE A 29 8.89 -7.14 17.43
N THR A 30 8.18 -6.91 18.54
CA THR A 30 7.52 -8.01 19.26
C THR A 30 6.38 -8.59 18.43
N GLU A 31 5.94 -9.80 18.77
CA GLU A 31 4.82 -10.47 18.09
C GLU A 31 3.54 -9.62 18.09
N GLU A 32 3.24 -8.97 19.21
CA GLU A 32 2.06 -8.11 19.33
C GLU A 32 2.18 -6.87 18.44
N GLU A 33 3.34 -6.21 18.44
CA GLU A 33 3.58 -5.04 17.59
C GLU A 33 3.55 -5.40 16.10
N ALA A 34 4.21 -6.50 15.71
CA ALA A 34 4.21 -7.00 14.34
C ALA A 34 2.78 -7.26 13.84
N LYS A 35 1.94 -7.85 14.70
CA LYS A 35 0.53 -8.11 14.39
C LYS A 35 -0.28 -6.81 14.25
N GLN A 36 -0.04 -5.82 15.10
CA GLN A 36 -0.70 -4.52 14.99
C GLN A 36 -0.34 -3.78 13.69
N ILE A 37 0.95 -3.80 13.32
CA ILE A 37 1.43 -3.20 12.07
C ILE A 37 0.79 -3.89 10.86
N ALA A 38 0.82 -5.22 10.83
CA ALA A 38 0.23 -6.03 9.76
C ALA A 38 -1.28 -5.81 9.63
N HIS A 39 -1.99 -5.72 10.76
CA HIS A 39 -3.42 -5.46 10.76
C HIS A 39 -3.75 -4.07 10.21
N ALA A 40 -3.03 -3.03 10.64
CA ALA A 40 -3.25 -1.67 10.16
C ALA A 40 -2.97 -1.52 8.66
N ASN A 41 -1.92 -2.18 8.16
CA ASN A 41 -1.60 -2.22 6.74
C ASN A 41 -2.72 -2.88 5.91
N TRP A 42 -3.14 -4.08 6.32
CA TRP A 42 -4.27 -4.77 5.70
C TRP A 42 -5.57 -3.97 5.76
N GLN A 43 -5.85 -3.30 6.88
CA GLN A 43 -7.13 -2.63 7.10
C GLN A 43 -7.42 -1.58 6.02
N ILE A 44 -6.38 -1.02 5.39
CA ILE A 44 -6.54 -0.13 4.24
C ILE A 44 -7.18 -0.84 3.05
N ASP A 45 -6.80 -2.09 2.73
CA ASP A 45 -7.49 -2.87 1.68
C ASP A 45 -8.97 -3.09 2.00
N ILE A 46 -9.30 -3.39 3.26
CA ILE A 46 -10.70 -3.57 3.68
C ILE A 46 -11.48 -2.28 3.43
N ILE A 47 -10.96 -1.15 3.91
CA ILE A 47 -11.62 0.15 3.77
C ILE A 47 -11.78 0.52 2.30
N GLN A 48 -10.74 0.33 1.49
CA GLN A 48 -10.78 0.63 0.06
C GLN A 48 -11.73 -0.29 -0.71
N SER A 49 -11.94 -1.53 -0.23
CA SER A 49 -12.90 -2.48 -0.81
C SER A 49 -14.37 -2.23 -0.41
N ASP A 50 -14.66 -1.34 0.55
CA ASP A 50 -16.04 -0.95 0.87
C ASP A 50 -16.61 -0.12 -0.29
N GLU A 51 -17.71 -0.60 -0.89
CA GLU A 51 -18.37 0.06 -2.03
C GLU A 51 -18.72 1.54 -1.76
N ARG A 52 -18.97 1.93 -0.50
CA ARG A 52 -19.23 3.33 -0.14
C ARG A 52 -17.97 4.17 -0.28
N TYR A 53 -16.81 3.61 0.07
CA TYR A 53 -15.52 4.26 -0.12
C TYR A 53 -15.17 4.34 -1.61
N GLU A 54 -15.37 3.27 -2.38
CA GLU A 54 -15.18 3.30 -3.84
C GLU A 54 -16.03 4.40 -4.49
N ARG A 55 -17.33 4.46 -4.17
CA ARG A 55 -18.24 5.50 -4.68
C ARG A 55 -17.78 6.90 -4.29
N ALA A 56 -17.35 7.12 -3.04
CA ALA A 56 -16.85 8.41 -2.57
C ALA A 56 -15.54 8.80 -3.27
N ARG A 57 -14.63 7.85 -3.49
CA ARG A 57 -13.37 8.06 -4.23
C ARG A 57 -13.66 8.50 -5.66
N HIS A 58 -14.57 7.83 -6.36
CA HIS A 58 -14.95 8.16 -7.74
C HIS A 58 -15.64 9.53 -7.86
N LEU A 59 -16.36 9.97 -6.84
CA LEU A 59 -17.01 11.29 -6.81
C LEU A 59 -16.06 12.42 -6.39
N ASN A 60 -14.98 12.12 -5.64
CA ASN A 60 -13.99 13.10 -5.16
C ASN A 60 -12.72 13.21 -6.01
N VAL A 61 -12.61 12.51 -7.15
CA VAL A 61 -11.50 12.73 -8.09
C VAL A 61 -11.71 14.05 -8.85
N ASN A 62 -11.52 15.17 -8.15
CA ASN A 62 -11.29 16.44 -8.82
C ASN A 62 -9.97 16.33 -9.58
N TRP A 63 -10.07 16.36 -10.91
CA TRP A 63 -8.94 16.29 -11.85
C TRP A 63 -7.77 17.25 -11.49
N LEU A 64 -8.10 18.35 -10.81
CA LEU A 64 -7.16 19.34 -10.28
C LEU A 64 -6.26 18.79 -9.17
N GLY A 65 -6.78 17.97 -8.25
CA GLY A 65 -6.00 17.38 -7.15
C GLY A 65 -4.86 16.48 -7.63
N TRP A 66 -5.07 15.79 -8.75
CA TRP A 66 -4.05 14.95 -9.40
C TRP A 66 -2.97 15.79 -10.09
N LEU A 67 -3.34 16.94 -10.68
CA LEU A 67 -2.41 17.83 -11.38
C LEU A 67 -1.42 18.54 -10.43
N PHE A 68 -1.78 18.73 -9.16
CA PHE A 68 -0.92 19.37 -8.15
C PHE A 68 0.04 18.39 -7.43
N CYS A 69 -0.09 17.07 -7.64
CA CYS A 69 0.85 16.06 -7.12
C CYS A 69 2.10 15.86 -8.00
N ARG A 70 2.51 16.86 -8.77
CA ARG A 70 3.70 16.80 -9.64
C ARG A 70 4.99 16.73 -8.82
N GLY A 71 5.71 15.61 -8.93
CA GLY A 71 7.15 15.53 -8.63
C GLY A 71 7.62 14.24 -7.95
N GLU A 72 6.77 13.63 -7.12
CA GLU A 72 7.03 12.34 -6.46
C GLU A 72 5.73 11.52 -6.49
N PRO A 73 5.77 10.18 -6.60
CA PRO A 73 4.56 9.37 -6.53
C PRO A 73 3.82 9.73 -5.24
N SER A 74 2.54 10.09 -5.35
CA SER A 74 1.70 10.49 -4.20
C SER A 74 1.81 9.53 -3.02
N GLN A 75 2.01 8.24 -3.32
CA GLN A 75 2.23 7.16 -2.36
C GLN A 75 3.53 7.29 -1.55
N MET A 76 4.66 7.71 -2.14
CA MET A 76 5.89 7.94 -1.34
C MET A 76 5.72 9.11 -0.37
N ARG A 77 5.10 10.21 -0.83
CA ARG A 77 4.82 11.35 0.06
C ARG A 77 3.86 10.97 1.18
N HIS A 78 2.85 10.15 0.88
CA HIS A 78 1.97 9.59 1.89
C HIS A 78 2.74 8.72 2.88
N ALA A 79 3.54 7.77 2.41
CA ALA A 79 4.37 6.91 3.24
C ALA A 79 5.29 7.72 4.15
N GLU A 80 5.99 8.75 3.63
CA GLU A 80 6.86 9.61 4.44
C GLU A 80 6.11 10.45 5.46
N LYS A 81 4.92 10.95 5.10
CA LYS A 81 4.06 11.69 6.04
C LYS A 81 3.62 10.78 7.19
N HIS A 82 3.14 9.58 6.88
CA HIS A 82 2.73 8.59 7.86
C HIS A 82 3.91 8.14 8.72
N LEU A 83 5.12 7.98 8.17
CA LEU A 83 6.31 7.62 8.94
C LEU A 83 6.63 8.68 10.00
N LYS A 84 6.60 9.95 9.61
CA LYS A 84 6.86 11.08 10.53
C LYS A 84 5.83 11.13 11.65
N GLU A 85 4.55 10.97 11.31
CA GLU A 85 3.47 10.96 12.30
C GLU A 85 3.53 9.72 13.20
N ALA A 86 3.87 8.55 12.63
CA ALA A 86 4.08 7.31 13.37
C ALA A 86 5.21 7.48 14.39
N ILE A 87 6.37 8.00 13.99
CA ILE A 87 7.51 8.26 14.88
C ILE A 87 7.10 9.25 15.99
N LYS A 88 6.51 10.39 15.60
CA LYS A 88 6.09 11.44 16.53
C LYS A 88 5.08 10.96 17.57
N LYS A 89 4.12 10.12 17.16
CA LYS A 89 3.04 9.61 18.03
C LYS A 89 3.36 8.25 18.65
N LYS A 90 4.47 7.61 18.27
CA LYS A 90 4.77 6.20 18.54
C LYS A 90 3.61 5.28 18.14
N SER A 91 3.00 5.55 16.97
CA SER A 91 1.80 4.88 16.49
C SER A 91 2.13 3.80 15.47
N LEU A 92 1.92 2.53 15.85
CA LEU A 92 2.07 1.38 14.96
C LEU A 92 0.98 1.31 13.89
N ALA A 93 -0.19 1.90 14.17
CA ALA A 93 -1.26 2.00 13.18
C ALA A 93 -0.84 2.91 12.02
N GLU A 94 -0.34 4.12 12.32
CA GLU A 94 0.17 5.06 11.31
C GLU A 94 1.34 4.45 10.53
N LEU A 95 2.19 3.66 11.20
CA LEU A 95 3.27 2.92 10.55
C LEU A 95 2.74 1.91 9.53
N GLY A 96 1.71 1.13 9.90
CA GLY A 96 1.06 0.17 9.00
C GLY A 96 0.37 0.83 7.81
N GLU A 97 -0.32 1.96 8.02
CA GLU A 97 -0.95 2.73 6.94
C GLU A 97 0.08 3.26 5.94
N GLY A 98 1.22 3.76 6.43
CA GLY A 98 2.30 4.21 5.57
C GLY A 98 2.97 3.07 4.78
N LEU A 99 3.08 1.88 5.37
CA LEU A 99 3.60 0.68 4.70
C LEU A 99 2.74 0.25 3.52
N HIS A 100 1.42 0.38 3.66
CA HIS A 100 0.48 0.11 2.56
C HIS A 100 0.85 0.93 1.31
N SER A 101 1.07 2.24 1.49
CA SER A 101 1.50 3.12 0.39
C SER A 101 2.84 2.71 -0.23
N VAL A 102 3.81 2.23 0.57
CA VAL A 102 5.10 1.73 0.05
C VAL A 102 4.88 0.50 -0.84
N GLN A 103 4.08 -0.45 -0.38
CA GLN A 103 3.84 -1.72 -1.06
C GLN A 103 3.00 -1.52 -2.33
N ASP A 104 1.95 -0.70 -2.28
CA ASP A 104 1.12 -0.31 -3.42
C ASP A 104 1.93 0.35 -4.54
N LEU A 105 2.87 1.23 -4.19
CA LEU A 105 3.73 1.86 -5.19
C LEU A 105 4.58 0.84 -5.94
N ILE A 106 5.03 -0.21 -5.27
CA ILE A 106 5.85 -1.27 -5.86
C ILE A 106 4.98 -2.20 -6.71
N SER A 107 3.79 -2.56 -6.21
CA SER A 107 2.82 -3.40 -6.90
C SER A 107 2.31 -2.75 -8.19
N HIS A 108 1.91 -1.48 -8.13
CA HIS A 108 1.26 -0.75 -9.21
C HIS A 108 2.21 0.13 -10.03
N GLY A 109 3.44 0.36 -9.56
CA GLY A 109 4.42 1.22 -10.19
C GLY A 109 4.13 2.72 -10.05
N LYS A 110 4.96 3.56 -10.67
CA LYS A 110 4.86 5.04 -10.61
C LYS A 110 3.69 5.63 -11.42
N TRP A 111 2.94 4.81 -12.15
CA TRP A 111 1.83 5.23 -13.00
C TRP A 111 0.49 4.72 -12.49
N PRO A 112 -0.04 5.23 -11.36
CA PRO A 112 -1.37 4.88 -10.95
C PRO A 112 -2.37 5.80 -11.66
N PHE A 113 -3.48 5.23 -12.11
CA PHE A 113 -4.73 5.91 -12.50
C PHE A 113 -4.98 6.31 -13.97
N PHE A 114 -4.17 7.15 -14.62
CA PHE A 114 -4.62 7.83 -15.87
C PHE A 114 -4.79 6.91 -17.10
N GLY A 115 -3.91 5.93 -17.30
CA GLY A 115 -3.95 5.06 -18.48
C GLY A 115 -5.00 3.94 -18.41
N TYR A 116 -5.25 3.41 -17.22
CA TYR A 116 -6.03 2.17 -17.07
C TYR A 116 -7.54 2.42 -16.95
N HIS A 117 -7.96 3.39 -16.13
CA HIS A 117 -9.39 3.64 -15.90
C HIS A 117 -10.06 4.48 -17.00
N TRP A 118 -9.32 5.35 -17.70
CA TRP A 118 -9.90 6.21 -18.75
C TRP A 118 -9.70 5.68 -20.18
N LEU A 119 -8.54 5.08 -20.49
CA LEU A 119 -8.21 4.66 -21.87
C LEU A 119 -8.33 3.14 -22.08
N GLY A 120 -8.35 2.34 -21.01
CA GLY A 120 -8.48 0.88 -21.08
C GLY A 120 -9.72 0.36 -21.82
N PRO A 121 -10.93 0.94 -21.63
CA PRO A 121 -12.12 0.50 -22.35
C PRO A 121 -12.13 0.88 -23.83
N TRP A 122 -11.38 1.90 -24.25
CA TRP A 122 -11.44 2.46 -25.60
C TRP A 122 -10.39 1.89 -26.57
N TRP A 123 -9.28 1.35 -26.07
CA TRP A 123 -8.15 0.92 -26.91
C TRP A 123 -7.90 -0.59 -26.92
N GLY A 124 -8.82 -1.41 -26.42
CA GLY A 124 -8.65 -2.87 -26.44
C GLY A 124 -7.47 -3.36 -25.60
N LEU A 125 -6.98 -2.57 -24.63
CA LEU A 125 -5.93 -2.93 -23.67
C LEU A 125 -6.41 -3.93 -22.60
N ARG A 126 -7.23 -4.90 -23.03
CA ARG A 126 -7.65 -6.04 -22.23
C ARG A 126 -6.52 -7.06 -22.25
N LYS A 127 -5.53 -6.88 -21.35
CA LYS A 127 -4.72 -7.94 -20.69
C LYS A 127 -3.55 -7.38 -19.87
N TYR A 128 -3.75 -6.33 -19.07
CA TYR A 128 -2.89 -6.18 -17.89
C TYR A 128 -3.46 -7.08 -16.80
N ASN A 129 -2.76 -8.17 -16.51
CA ASN A 129 -3.06 -9.03 -15.38
C ASN A 129 -2.00 -8.75 -14.30
N PRO A 130 -2.28 -7.90 -13.30
CA PRO A 130 -1.30 -7.56 -12.26
C PRO A 130 -0.74 -8.82 -11.58
N ASP A 131 -1.56 -9.88 -11.50
CA ASP A 131 -1.22 -11.19 -10.94
C ASP A 131 -0.16 -11.97 -11.75
N LYS A 132 0.02 -11.66 -13.04
CA LYS A 132 1.03 -12.33 -13.89
C LYS A 132 2.40 -11.67 -13.86
N ASP A 133 2.50 -10.43 -13.37
CA ASP A 133 3.74 -9.64 -13.32
C ASP A 133 4.21 -9.38 -11.87
N PHE A 134 3.76 -10.17 -10.90
CA PHE A 134 4.36 -10.20 -9.57
C PHE A 134 5.67 -11.01 -9.62
N SER A 135 6.70 -10.37 -10.16
CA SER A 135 8.00 -11.00 -10.34
C SER A 135 8.71 -11.17 -8.99
N VAL A 136 9.60 -12.16 -8.91
CA VAL A 136 10.44 -12.38 -7.72
C VAL A 136 11.21 -11.12 -7.34
N GLU A 137 11.60 -10.31 -8.34
CA GLU A 137 12.27 -9.02 -8.15
C GLU A 137 11.37 -7.99 -7.46
N LYS A 138 10.06 -7.93 -7.79
CA LYS A 138 9.12 -7.04 -7.10
C LYS A 138 8.95 -7.44 -5.65
N MET A 139 8.80 -8.74 -5.35
CA MET A 139 8.69 -9.22 -3.96
C MET A 139 9.96 -8.89 -3.16
N LYS A 140 11.16 -9.11 -3.73
CA LYS A 140 12.44 -8.73 -3.10
C LYS A 140 12.57 -7.23 -2.87
N MET A 141 12.15 -6.42 -3.84
CA MET A 141 12.16 -4.96 -3.72
C MET A 141 11.18 -4.50 -2.64
N MET A 142 10.01 -5.12 -2.57
CA MET A 142 8.99 -4.87 -1.56
C MET A 142 9.48 -5.21 -0.17
N GLU A 143 10.02 -6.41 0.02
CA GLU A 143 10.67 -6.82 1.25
C GLU A 143 11.74 -5.81 1.69
N SER A 144 12.66 -5.47 0.79
CA SER A 144 13.75 -4.54 1.05
C SER A 144 13.23 -3.17 1.52
N LYS A 145 12.23 -2.62 0.84
CA LYS A 145 11.66 -1.30 1.14
C LYS A 145 10.76 -1.30 2.38
N THR A 146 10.00 -2.36 2.62
CA THR A 146 9.22 -2.53 3.85
C THR A 146 10.16 -2.62 5.05
N LYS A 147 11.21 -3.44 4.97
CA LYS A 147 12.21 -3.58 6.04
C LYS A 147 12.96 -2.27 6.32
N ASP A 148 13.35 -1.54 5.29
CA ASP A 148 13.96 -0.20 5.43
C ASP A 148 13.02 0.77 6.16
N TYR A 149 11.75 0.82 5.75
CA TYR A 149 10.75 1.69 6.36
C TYR A 149 10.49 1.36 7.85
N LEU A 150 10.41 0.08 8.18
CA LEU A 150 10.27 -0.43 9.55
C LEU A 150 11.49 -0.07 10.42
N ARG A 151 12.72 -0.19 9.89
CA ARG A 151 13.94 0.19 10.60
C ARG A 151 13.97 1.68 10.91
N ARG A 152 13.64 2.52 9.92
CA ARG A 152 13.58 3.98 10.10
C ARG A 152 12.62 4.40 11.21
N TYR A 153 11.50 3.69 11.37
CA TYR A 153 10.60 3.91 12.50
C TYR A 153 11.27 3.57 13.84
N LEU A 154 11.90 2.39 13.95
CA LEU A 154 12.58 1.99 15.19
C LEU A 154 13.71 2.95 15.57
N GLU A 155 14.47 3.42 14.57
CA GLU A 155 15.53 4.42 14.76
C GLU A 155 14.94 5.75 15.26
N GLY A 156 13.92 6.28 14.58
CA GLY A 156 13.31 7.55 14.95
C GLY A 156 12.49 7.51 16.26
N ALA A 157 11.91 6.37 16.63
CA ALA A 157 11.11 6.23 17.85
C ALA A 157 11.95 6.06 19.14
N ARG A 158 13.27 5.83 18.99
CA ARG A 158 14.26 5.71 20.08
C ARG A 158 14.87 7.05 20.49
N GLU A 159 14.73 8.09 19.66
CA GLU A 159 15.07 9.48 19.99
C GLU A 159 14.00 10.12 20.90
#